data_AF-A0A0F9KVX6-F1
#
_entry.id   AF-A0A0F9KVX6-F1
#
_cell.length_a   1.000
_cell.length_b   1.000
_cell.length_c   1.000
_cell.angle_alpha   90.00
_cell.angle_beta   90.00
_cell.angle_gamma   90.00
#
_symmetry.space_group_name_H-M   'P 1'
#
loop_
_entity.id
_entity.type
_entity.pdbx_description
1 polymer ?
#
loop_
_entity_poly.entity_id
_entity_poly.type
_entity_poly.pdbx_seq_one_letter_code
_entity_poly.pdbx_strand_id
1 'polypeptide(L)'
;MSIESKVLLDLKSKIDNLEQNSVQIKKELEKIAEELKVTKAKLSGREKSLFQLTEKRSSARKTLDKIREEKLHADIQVTKLTVKISDFQQKLAESEKKISTLENQLKTRAENSGEIERKVLIKVRENQIKKEKLVNKAQELLEKERQKINTNVQQRDKEIEFLKKNLEVEKGKTEFQIKRVMSIEVNIARADKVLKLLNKIKQSAVINGFISDKELKQFLIEIED
;
A
#
# COMPACT_ATOMS: atom_id res chain seq x y z
N MET A 1 149.98 -60.36 -0.06
CA MET A 1 148.89 -60.47 -1.05
C MET A 1 149.36 -59.85 -2.36
N SER A 2 149.16 -60.51 -3.50
CA SER A 2 149.44 -59.95 -4.85
C SER A 2 148.55 -58.71 -5.10
N ILE A 3 149.06 -57.72 -5.85
CA ILE A 3 148.34 -56.51 -6.26
C ILE A 3 147.00 -56.86 -6.94
N GLU A 4 146.97 -57.94 -7.71
CA GLU A 4 145.78 -58.47 -8.37
C GLU A 4 144.69 -58.87 -7.37
N SER A 5 145.06 -59.44 -6.22
CA SER A 5 144.11 -59.83 -5.17
C SER A 5 143.42 -58.62 -4.53
N LYS A 6 144.07 -57.46 -4.51
CA LYS A 6 143.51 -56.22 -3.95
C LYS A 6 142.52 -55.56 -4.92
N VAL A 7 142.86 -55.50 -6.20
CA VAL A 7 141.97 -55.01 -7.26
C VAL A 7 140.69 -55.85 -7.36
N LEU A 8 140.84 -57.18 -7.24
CA LEU A 8 139.71 -58.11 -7.31
C LEU A 8 138.77 -57.96 -6.10
N LEU A 9 139.30 -57.66 -4.91
CA LEU A 9 138.51 -57.36 -3.70
C LEU A 9 137.76 -56.03 -3.81
N ASP A 10 138.39 -54.98 -4.36
CA ASP A 10 137.76 -53.67 -4.60
C ASP A 10 136.66 -53.74 -5.67
N LEU A 11 136.84 -54.57 -6.71
CA LEU A 11 135.80 -54.81 -7.70
C LEU A 11 134.62 -55.57 -7.08
N LYS A 12 134.89 -56.58 -6.25
CA LYS A 12 133.85 -57.33 -5.54
C LYS A 12 133.01 -56.42 -4.63
N SER A 13 133.66 -55.56 -3.84
CA SER A 13 132.92 -54.63 -2.97
C SER A 13 132.09 -53.61 -3.75
N LYS A 14 132.56 -53.15 -4.91
CA LYS A 14 131.77 -52.30 -5.82
C LYS A 14 130.58 -53.04 -6.41
N ILE A 15 130.74 -54.30 -6.81
CA ILE A 15 129.65 -55.15 -7.29
C ILE A 15 128.60 -55.34 -6.19
N ASP A 16 129.03 -55.73 -4.98
CA ASP A 16 128.13 -55.93 -3.84
C ASP A 16 127.34 -54.63 -3.51
N ASN A 17 128.00 -53.47 -3.56
CA ASN A 17 127.36 -52.17 -3.35
C ASN A 17 126.36 -51.83 -4.47
N LEU A 18 126.69 -52.12 -5.74
CA LEU A 18 125.78 -51.89 -6.87
C LEU A 18 124.57 -52.82 -6.81
N GLU A 19 124.75 -54.08 -6.41
CA GLU A 19 123.68 -55.04 -6.18
C GLU A 19 122.75 -54.58 -5.05
N GLN A 20 123.31 -54.14 -3.92
CA GLN A 20 122.53 -53.58 -2.81
C GLN A 20 121.73 -52.34 -3.24
N ASN A 21 122.36 -51.40 -3.96
CA ASN A 21 121.68 -50.22 -4.50
C ASN A 21 120.57 -50.60 -5.48
N SER A 22 120.82 -51.58 -6.36
CA SER A 22 119.80 -52.07 -7.30
C SER A 22 118.60 -52.69 -6.58
N VAL A 23 118.83 -53.44 -5.50
CA VAL A 23 117.77 -54.01 -4.66
C VAL A 23 116.98 -52.90 -3.96
N GLN A 24 117.66 -51.87 -3.44
CA GLN A 24 117.00 -50.74 -2.79
C GLN A 24 116.13 -49.95 -3.77
N ILE A 25 116.67 -49.58 -4.95
CA ILE A 25 115.93 -48.86 -5.99
C ILE A 25 114.70 -49.65 -6.43
N LYS A 26 114.82 -50.98 -6.57
CA LYS A 26 113.68 -51.83 -6.93
C LYS A 26 112.56 -51.77 -5.88
N LYS A 27 112.91 -51.83 -4.58
CA LYS A 27 111.93 -51.68 -3.48
C LYS A 27 111.27 -50.30 -3.48
N GLU A 28 112.03 -49.24 -3.73
CA GLU A 28 111.49 -47.88 -3.83
C GLU A 28 110.55 -47.72 -5.02
N LEU A 29 110.90 -48.29 -6.20
CA LEU A 29 110.03 -48.31 -7.38
C LEU A 29 108.73 -49.06 -7.14
N GLU A 30 108.79 -50.22 -6.47
CA GLU A 30 107.59 -50.98 -6.10
C GLU A 30 106.68 -50.17 -5.16
N LYS A 31 107.25 -49.46 -4.18
CA LYS A 31 106.50 -48.58 -3.28
C LYS A 31 105.83 -47.42 -4.04
N ILE A 32 106.58 -46.74 -4.91
CA ILE A 32 106.06 -45.64 -5.74
C ILE A 32 104.94 -46.13 -6.66
N ALA A 33 105.09 -47.32 -7.25
CA ALA A 33 104.06 -47.92 -8.12
C ALA A 33 102.75 -48.18 -7.36
N GLU A 34 102.82 -48.68 -6.13
CA GLU A 34 101.62 -48.90 -5.31
C GLU A 34 100.99 -47.58 -4.84
N GLU A 35 101.80 -46.58 -4.45
CA GLU A 35 101.30 -45.23 -4.14
C GLU A 35 100.62 -44.57 -5.35
N LEU A 36 101.18 -44.74 -6.56
CA LEU A 36 100.59 -44.25 -7.80
C LEU A 36 99.24 -44.93 -8.10
N LYS A 37 99.14 -46.24 -7.85
CA LYS A 37 97.89 -46.99 -8.01
C LYS A 37 96.81 -46.51 -7.04
N VAL A 38 97.15 -46.31 -5.76
CA VAL A 38 96.23 -45.78 -4.74
C VAL A 38 95.78 -44.35 -5.07
N THR A 39 96.70 -43.49 -5.49
CA THR A 39 96.38 -42.10 -5.86
C THR A 39 95.48 -42.03 -7.09
N LYS A 40 95.74 -42.86 -8.12
CA LYS A 40 94.87 -42.97 -9.30
C LYS A 40 93.46 -43.42 -8.94
N ALA A 41 93.32 -44.40 -8.04
CA ALA A 41 92.01 -44.85 -7.55
C ALA A 41 91.26 -43.73 -6.79
N LYS A 42 91.96 -42.99 -5.92
CA LYS A 42 91.38 -41.83 -5.20
C LYS A 42 90.95 -40.73 -6.16
N LEU A 43 91.74 -40.45 -7.19
CA LEU A 43 91.42 -39.43 -8.20
C LEU A 43 90.15 -39.80 -8.96
N SER A 44 90.04 -41.03 -9.44
CA SER A 44 88.82 -41.50 -10.13
C SER A 44 87.59 -41.45 -9.23
N GLY A 45 87.73 -41.76 -7.93
CA GLY A 45 86.66 -41.58 -6.95
C GLY A 45 86.21 -40.13 -6.81
N ARG A 46 87.17 -39.19 -6.73
CA ARG A 46 86.88 -37.75 -6.64
C ARG A 46 86.22 -37.20 -7.90
N GLU A 47 86.63 -37.64 -9.09
CA GLU A 47 86.01 -37.26 -10.36
C GLU A 47 84.54 -37.65 -10.41
N LYS A 48 84.21 -38.88 -10.00
CA LYS A 48 82.81 -39.36 -9.91
C LYS A 48 81.99 -38.53 -8.93
N SER A 49 82.53 -38.22 -7.75
CA SER A 49 81.86 -37.36 -6.77
C SER A 49 81.64 -35.94 -7.29
N LEU A 50 82.61 -35.37 -8.01
CA LEU A 50 82.51 -34.03 -8.60
C LEU A 50 81.44 -33.98 -9.68
N PHE A 51 81.34 -35.02 -10.51
CA PHE A 51 80.28 -35.15 -11.51
C PHE A 51 78.89 -35.15 -10.84
N GLN A 52 78.68 -36.00 -9.83
CA GLN A 52 77.43 -36.07 -9.08
C GLN A 52 77.06 -34.75 -8.39
N LEU A 53 78.04 -34.05 -7.81
CA LEU A 53 77.82 -32.73 -7.21
C LEU A 53 77.43 -31.68 -8.25
N THR A 54 78.02 -31.74 -9.44
CA THR A 54 77.70 -30.83 -10.55
C THR A 54 76.28 -31.04 -11.05
N GLU A 55 75.84 -32.30 -11.20
CA GLU A 55 74.46 -32.64 -11.56
C GLU A 55 73.47 -32.17 -10.48
N LYS A 56 73.74 -32.45 -9.20
CA LYS A 56 72.91 -31.97 -8.07
C LYS A 56 72.80 -30.45 -8.03
N ARG A 57 73.90 -29.74 -8.31
CA ARG A 57 73.89 -28.27 -8.38
C ARG A 57 73.03 -27.78 -9.54
N SER A 58 73.11 -28.43 -10.69
CA SER A 58 72.31 -28.09 -11.88
C SER A 58 70.82 -28.29 -11.64
N SER A 59 70.42 -29.43 -11.05
CA SER A 59 69.02 -29.70 -10.71
C SER A 59 68.49 -28.73 -9.66
N ALA A 60 69.26 -28.47 -8.59
CA ALA A 60 68.89 -27.49 -7.57
C ALA A 60 68.67 -26.09 -8.16
N ARG A 61 69.51 -25.67 -9.11
CA ARG A 61 69.35 -24.39 -9.81
C ARG A 61 68.04 -24.32 -10.61
N LYS A 62 67.72 -25.37 -11.37
CA LYS A 62 66.45 -25.44 -12.12
C LYS A 62 65.24 -25.37 -11.19
N THR A 63 65.27 -26.08 -10.06
CA THR A 63 64.20 -26.03 -9.06
C THR A 63 64.05 -24.63 -8.46
N LEU A 64 65.18 -23.97 -8.17
CA LEU A 64 65.18 -22.61 -7.63
C LEU A 64 64.58 -21.61 -8.62
N ASP A 65 64.92 -21.71 -9.90
CA ASP A 65 64.36 -20.85 -10.95
C ASP A 65 62.84 -21.05 -11.07
N LYS A 66 62.35 -22.30 -11.02
CA LYS A 66 60.90 -22.59 -11.00
C LYS A 66 60.19 -21.97 -9.78
N ILE A 67 60.79 -22.09 -8.60
CA ILE A 67 60.23 -21.49 -7.36
C ILE A 67 60.16 -19.96 -7.48
N ARG A 68 61.17 -19.32 -8.11
CA ARG A 68 61.15 -17.87 -8.35
C ARG A 68 60.02 -17.46 -9.29
N GLU A 69 59.79 -18.21 -10.35
CA GLU A 69 58.69 -17.96 -11.29
C GLU A 69 57.32 -18.12 -10.61
N GLU A 70 57.13 -19.22 -9.87
CA GLU A 70 55.89 -19.47 -9.11
C GLU A 70 55.64 -18.36 -8.08
N LYS A 71 56.68 -17.91 -7.37
CA LYS A 71 56.60 -16.78 -6.44
C LYS A 71 56.18 -15.50 -7.15
N LEU A 72 56.81 -15.15 -8.27
CA LEU A 72 56.48 -13.94 -9.02
C LEU A 72 55.03 -13.96 -9.50
N HIS A 73 54.56 -15.11 -9.98
CA HIS A 73 53.16 -15.28 -10.38
C HIS A 73 52.20 -15.10 -9.20
N ALA A 74 52.52 -15.66 -8.04
CA ALA A 74 51.74 -15.48 -6.82
C ALA A 74 51.70 -13.99 -6.39
N ASP A 75 52.84 -13.29 -6.39
CA ASP A 75 52.93 -11.87 -6.04
C ASP A 75 52.06 -11.00 -6.98
N ILE A 76 52.03 -11.32 -8.28
CA ILE A 76 51.16 -10.65 -9.25
C ILE A 76 49.69 -10.90 -8.95
N GLN A 77 49.31 -12.14 -8.61
CA GLN A 77 47.93 -12.47 -8.25
C GLN A 77 47.47 -11.78 -6.98
N VAL A 78 48.32 -11.77 -5.94
CA VAL A 78 48.07 -11.05 -4.69
C VAL A 78 47.83 -9.57 -4.98
N THR A 79 48.70 -8.93 -5.77
CA THR A 79 48.55 -7.52 -6.15
C THR A 79 47.20 -7.25 -6.83
N LYS A 80 46.81 -8.10 -7.80
CA LYS A 80 45.52 -7.98 -8.49
C LYS A 80 44.32 -8.14 -7.54
N LEU A 81 44.40 -9.06 -6.59
CA LEU A 81 43.35 -9.28 -5.60
C LEU A 81 43.25 -8.11 -4.62
N THR A 82 44.37 -7.55 -4.17
CA THR A 82 44.39 -6.37 -3.29
C THR A 82 43.68 -5.18 -3.93
N VAL A 83 43.92 -4.90 -5.22
CA VAL A 83 43.21 -3.84 -5.94
C VAL A 83 41.69 -4.10 -5.98
N LYS A 84 41.28 -5.34 -6.31
CA LYS A 84 39.85 -5.70 -6.30
C LYS A 84 39.19 -5.57 -4.92
N ILE A 85 39.91 -5.89 -3.85
CA ILE A 85 39.42 -5.73 -2.47
C ILE A 85 39.17 -4.25 -2.19
N SER A 86 40.11 -3.38 -2.56
CA SER A 86 39.96 -1.93 -2.42
C SER A 86 38.73 -1.41 -3.18
N ASP A 87 38.55 -1.83 -4.44
CA ASP A 87 37.37 -1.46 -5.24
C ASP A 87 36.06 -1.92 -4.61
N PHE A 88 36.02 -3.14 -4.06
CA PHE A 88 34.83 -3.67 -3.39
C PHE A 88 34.54 -2.94 -2.07
N GLN A 89 35.56 -2.59 -1.30
CA GLN A 89 35.40 -1.78 -0.08
C GLN A 89 34.81 -0.40 -0.40
N GLN A 90 35.28 0.25 -1.48
CA GLN A 90 34.72 1.53 -1.91
C GLN A 90 33.24 1.39 -2.33
N LYS A 91 32.91 0.39 -3.15
CA LYS A 91 31.53 0.13 -3.58
C LYS A 91 30.60 -0.19 -2.40
N LEU A 92 31.11 -0.89 -1.40
CA LEU A 92 30.37 -1.19 -0.17
C LEU A 92 30.05 0.11 0.59
N ALA A 93 31.06 0.95 0.84
CA ALA A 93 30.87 2.23 1.53
C ALA A 93 29.91 3.17 0.78
N GLU A 94 29.96 3.21 -0.55
CA GLU A 94 29.00 3.96 -1.37
C GLU A 94 27.57 3.41 -1.25
N SER A 95 27.43 2.09 -1.19
CA SER A 95 26.13 1.43 -1.04
C SER A 95 25.54 1.66 0.35
N GLU A 96 26.35 1.60 1.41
CA GLU A 96 25.95 1.93 2.78
C GLU A 96 25.46 3.38 2.89
N LYS A 97 26.16 4.34 2.26
CA LYS A 97 25.70 5.74 2.20
C LYS A 97 24.36 5.88 1.50
N LYS A 98 24.15 5.16 0.39
CA LYS A 98 22.86 5.17 -0.33
C LYS A 98 21.74 4.58 0.52
N ILE A 99 21.99 3.47 1.21
CA ILE A 99 21.02 2.85 2.13
C ILE A 99 20.63 3.84 3.22
N SER A 100 21.60 4.44 3.91
CA SER A 100 21.33 5.43 4.97
C SER A 100 20.52 6.63 4.47
N THR A 101 20.79 7.10 3.25
CA THR A 101 20.02 8.19 2.62
C THR A 101 18.57 7.78 2.37
N LEU A 102 18.35 6.56 1.85
CA LEU A 102 17.02 6.02 1.57
C LEU A 102 16.22 5.77 2.85
N GLU A 103 16.87 5.24 3.90
CA GLU A 103 16.24 5.05 5.21
C GLU A 103 15.76 6.37 5.81
N ASN A 104 16.58 7.42 5.73
CA ASN A 104 16.20 8.76 6.18
C ASN A 104 15.02 9.32 5.38
N GLN A 105 15.04 9.18 4.05
CA GLN A 105 13.92 9.61 3.20
C GLN A 105 12.62 8.86 3.53
N LEU A 106 12.71 7.56 3.79
CA LEU A 106 11.57 6.73 4.15
C LEU A 106 10.99 7.16 5.50
N LYS A 107 11.85 7.43 6.50
CA LYS A 107 11.43 7.93 7.81
C LYS A 107 10.69 9.26 7.70
N THR A 108 11.24 10.24 6.97
CA THR A 108 10.58 11.53 6.75
C THR A 108 9.25 11.36 6.02
N ARG A 109 9.17 10.46 5.02
CA ARG A 109 7.92 10.21 4.30
C ARG A 109 6.86 9.56 5.18
N ALA A 110 7.25 8.63 6.06
CA ALA A 110 6.35 8.00 7.01
C ALA A 110 5.80 9.01 8.02
N GLU A 111 6.65 9.89 8.55
CA GLU A 111 6.24 10.98 9.46
C GLU A 111 5.25 11.94 8.78
N ASN A 112 5.56 12.37 7.55
CA ASN A 112 4.66 13.22 6.75
C ASN A 112 3.32 12.54 6.46
N SER A 113 3.33 11.24 6.14
CA SER A 113 2.10 10.47 5.92
C SER A 113 1.22 10.43 7.18
N GLY A 114 1.81 10.15 8.34
CA GLY A 114 1.10 10.16 9.62
C GLY A 114 0.56 11.55 9.99
N GLU A 115 1.26 12.63 9.62
CA GLU A 115 0.73 13.99 9.78
C GLU A 115 -0.47 14.27 8.85
N ILE A 116 -0.40 13.84 7.59
CA ILE A 116 -1.49 13.98 6.62
C ILE A 116 -2.72 13.18 7.09
N GLU A 117 -2.55 11.94 7.52
CA GLU A 117 -3.65 11.11 8.04
C GLU A 117 -4.34 11.77 9.23
N ARG A 118 -3.57 12.31 10.18
CA ARG A 118 -4.13 13.07 11.31
C ARG A 118 -4.91 14.31 10.85
N LYS A 119 -4.35 15.09 9.92
CA LYS A 119 -5.03 16.27 9.34
C LYS A 119 -6.33 15.90 8.63
N VAL A 120 -6.35 14.79 7.89
CA VAL A 120 -7.55 14.27 7.22
C VAL A 120 -8.61 13.86 8.25
N LEU A 121 -8.22 13.10 9.28
CA LEU A 121 -9.14 12.65 10.34
C LEU A 121 -9.82 13.85 11.04
N ILE A 122 -9.03 14.89 11.38
CA ILE A 122 -9.55 16.13 11.98
C ILE A 122 -10.57 16.80 11.05
N LYS A 123 -10.22 16.99 9.78
CA LYS A 123 -11.14 17.62 8.80
C LYS A 123 -12.42 16.83 8.58
N VAL A 124 -12.34 15.49 8.55
CA VAL A 124 -13.52 14.62 8.44
C VAL A 124 -14.44 14.82 9.65
N ARG A 125 -13.88 14.84 10.86
CA ARG A 125 -14.64 15.06 12.09
C ARG A 125 -15.28 16.45 12.13
N GLU A 126 -14.55 17.50 11.74
CA GLU A 126 -15.08 18.85 11.63
C GLU A 126 -16.25 18.95 10.65
N ASN A 127 -16.13 18.30 9.49
CA ASN A 127 -17.18 18.27 8.49
C ASN A 127 -18.42 17.52 8.99
N GLN A 128 -18.23 16.43 9.73
CA GLN A 128 -19.33 15.69 10.34
C GLN A 128 -20.08 16.55 11.37
N ILE A 129 -19.36 17.25 12.25
CA ILE A 129 -19.94 18.18 13.23
C ILE A 129 -20.70 19.30 12.51
N LYS A 130 -20.14 19.88 11.44
CA LYS A 130 -20.82 20.92 10.65
C LYS A 130 -22.11 20.39 10.02
N LYS A 131 -22.08 19.19 9.45
CA LYS A 131 -23.26 18.54 8.85
C LYS A 131 -24.35 18.32 9.89
N GLU A 132 -23.99 17.80 11.07
CA GLU A 132 -24.93 17.57 12.17
C GLU A 132 -25.57 18.87 12.65
N LYS A 133 -24.78 19.95 12.83
CA LYS A 133 -25.31 21.28 13.17
C LYS A 133 -26.32 21.81 12.13
N LEU A 134 -26.04 21.61 10.84
CA LEU A 134 -26.95 22.04 9.76
C LEU A 134 -28.24 21.22 9.76
N VAL A 135 -28.16 19.90 9.97
CA VAL A 135 -29.33 19.02 10.07
C VAL A 135 -30.20 19.42 11.26
N ASN A 136 -29.61 19.63 12.45
CA ASN A 136 -30.35 20.04 13.64
C ASN A 136 -31.04 21.39 13.43
N LYS A 137 -30.34 22.36 12.84
CA LYS A 137 -30.93 23.67 12.52
C LYS A 137 -32.08 23.57 11.52
N ALA A 138 -31.98 22.71 10.51
CA ALA A 138 -33.05 22.48 9.55
C ALA A 138 -34.27 21.81 10.21
N GLN A 139 -34.04 20.83 11.09
CA GLN A 139 -35.10 20.17 11.87
C GLN A 139 -35.82 21.16 12.80
N GLU A 140 -35.11 22.03 13.50
CA GLU A 140 -35.70 23.07 14.34
C GLU A 140 -36.60 24.04 13.56
N LEU A 141 -36.19 24.43 12.34
CA LEU A 141 -36.99 25.31 11.48
C LEU A 141 -38.25 24.61 10.98
N LEU A 142 -38.12 23.35 10.53
CA LEU A 142 -39.25 22.54 10.10
C LEU A 142 -40.26 22.33 11.23
N GLU A 143 -39.80 22.06 12.45
CA GLU A 143 -40.69 21.88 13.61
C GLU A 143 -41.44 23.17 13.95
N LYS A 144 -40.76 24.34 13.88
CA LYS A 144 -41.40 25.65 14.05
C LYS A 144 -42.47 25.92 12.99
N GLU A 145 -42.21 25.60 11.71
CA GLU A 145 -43.22 25.73 10.66
C GLU A 145 -44.39 24.77 10.86
N ARG A 146 -44.10 23.53 11.23
CA ARG A 146 -45.12 22.51 11.50
C ARG A 146 -46.05 22.93 12.64
N GLN A 147 -45.50 23.51 13.71
CA GLN A 147 -46.29 24.09 14.80
C GLN A 147 -47.18 25.24 14.33
N LYS A 148 -46.64 26.18 13.53
CA LYS A 148 -47.43 27.29 12.95
C LYS A 148 -48.58 26.80 12.07
N ILE A 149 -48.31 25.84 11.19
CA ILE A 149 -49.32 25.23 10.33
C ILE A 149 -50.40 24.58 11.20
N ASN A 150 -50.00 23.80 12.21
CA ASN A 150 -50.93 23.14 13.10
C ASN A 150 -51.85 24.13 13.85
N THR A 151 -51.29 25.24 14.36
CA THR A 151 -52.10 26.28 15.01
C THR A 151 -53.09 26.94 14.04
N ASN A 152 -52.68 27.17 12.78
CA ASN A 152 -53.56 27.74 11.76
C ASN A 152 -54.67 26.77 11.37
N VAL A 153 -54.36 25.49 11.20
CA VAL A 153 -55.36 24.44 10.91
C VAL A 153 -56.39 24.37 12.04
N GLN A 154 -55.96 24.33 13.31
CA GLN A 154 -56.87 24.32 14.45
C GLN A 154 -57.77 25.57 14.52
N GLN A 155 -57.25 26.75 14.15
CA GLN A 155 -58.07 27.96 14.07
C GLN A 155 -59.11 27.87 12.95
N ARG A 156 -58.71 27.39 11.76
CA ARG A 156 -59.61 27.20 10.62
C ARG A 156 -60.69 26.15 10.90
N ASP A 157 -60.35 25.07 11.59
CA ASP A 157 -61.33 24.05 11.99
C ASP A 157 -62.43 24.63 12.89
N LYS A 158 -62.04 25.48 13.87
CA LYS A 158 -63.00 26.19 14.73
C LYS A 158 -63.88 27.16 13.95
N GLU A 159 -63.29 27.89 12.98
CA GLU A 159 -64.03 28.81 12.10
C GLU A 159 -65.04 28.05 11.23
N ILE A 160 -64.63 26.92 10.65
CA ILE A 160 -65.52 26.04 9.88
C ILE A 160 -66.67 25.52 10.75
N GLU A 161 -66.39 25.08 11.98
CA GLU A 161 -67.43 24.61 12.90
C GLU A 161 -68.44 25.71 13.26
N PHE A 162 -67.96 26.93 13.49
CA PHE A 162 -68.81 28.10 13.72
C PHE A 162 -69.69 28.43 12.50
N LEU A 163 -69.10 28.46 11.29
CA LEU A 163 -69.84 28.71 10.06
C LEU A 163 -70.89 27.64 9.79
N LYS A 164 -70.59 26.35 10.07
CA LYS A 164 -71.58 25.26 9.97
C LYS A 164 -72.77 25.48 10.90
N LYS A 165 -72.53 25.88 12.15
CA LYS A 165 -73.61 26.19 13.12
C LYS A 165 -74.47 27.36 12.63
N ASN A 166 -73.85 28.43 12.14
CA ASN A 166 -74.59 29.57 11.59
C ASN A 166 -75.40 29.20 10.35
N LEU A 167 -74.83 28.40 9.45
CA LEU A 167 -75.53 27.91 8.26
C LEU A 167 -76.79 27.12 8.65
N GLU A 168 -76.70 26.26 9.66
CA GLU A 168 -77.84 25.47 10.15
C GLU A 168 -78.95 26.37 10.71
N VAL A 169 -78.59 27.42 11.45
CA VAL A 169 -79.54 28.43 11.96
C VAL A 169 -80.23 29.17 10.82
N GLU A 170 -79.47 29.66 9.83
CA GLU A 170 -80.03 30.38 8.68
C GLU A 170 -80.90 29.47 7.80
N LYS A 171 -80.52 28.20 7.65
CA LYS A 171 -81.34 27.20 6.98
C LYS A 171 -82.68 27.02 7.70
N GLY A 172 -82.68 26.91 9.03
CA GLY A 172 -83.91 26.84 9.82
C GLY A 172 -84.81 28.08 9.67
N LYS A 173 -84.23 29.30 9.64
CA LYS A 173 -84.97 30.54 9.37
C LYS A 173 -85.59 30.54 7.97
N THR A 174 -84.84 30.10 6.97
CA THR A 174 -85.29 30.01 5.59
C THR A 174 -86.45 29.00 5.46
N GLU A 175 -86.34 27.82 6.07
CA GLU A 175 -87.41 26.83 6.12
C GLU A 175 -88.69 27.37 6.79
N PHE A 176 -88.55 28.14 7.88
CA PHE A 176 -89.68 28.82 8.52
C PHE A 176 -90.36 29.83 7.58
N GLN A 177 -89.56 30.65 6.87
CA GLN A 177 -90.09 31.59 5.89
C GLN A 177 -90.80 30.88 4.74
N ILE A 178 -90.24 29.79 4.22
CA ILE A 178 -90.88 28.96 3.18
C ILE A 178 -92.26 28.49 3.66
N LYS A 179 -92.36 27.91 4.87
CA LYS A 179 -93.65 27.47 5.43
C LYS A 179 -94.66 28.60 5.54
N ARG A 180 -94.22 29.79 5.93
CA ARG A 180 -95.07 30.99 6.03
C ARG A 180 -95.51 31.50 4.65
N VAL A 181 -94.66 31.47 3.64
CA VAL A 181 -95.06 31.81 2.26
C VAL A 181 -96.10 30.81 1.76
N MET A 182 -95.88 29.50 1.96
CA MET A 182 -96.85 28.47 1.57
C MET A 182 -98.22 28.67 2.25
N SER A 183 -98.26 29.04 3.53
CA SER A 183 -99.54 29.32 4.20
C SER A 183 -100.25 30.55 3.66
N ILE A 184 -99.50 31.60 3.29
CA ILE A 184 -100.02 32.77 2.59
C ILE A 184 -100.54 32.38 1.20
N GLU A 185 -99.82 31.56 0.43
CA GLU A 185 -100.26 31.07 -0.88
C GLU A 185 -101.58 30.29 -0.78
N VAL A 186 -101.74 29.44 0.23
CA VAL A 186 -103.01 28.74 0.51
C VAL A 186 -104.13 29.74 0.82
N ASN A 187 -103.86 30.77 1.62
CA ASN A 187 -104.84 31.80 1.95
C ASN A 187 -105.19 32.68 0.74
N ILE A 188 -104.22 33.01 -0.12
CA ILE A 188 -104.46 33.72 -1.39
C ILE A 188 -105.34 32.86 -2.31
N ALA A 189 -105.03 31.57 -2.46
CA ALA A 189 -105.85 30.67 -3.27
C ALA A 189 -107.31 30.57 -2.76
N ARG A 190 -107.52 30.57 -1.44
CA ARG A 190 -108.86 30.67 -0.83
C ARG A 190 -109.53 32.02 -1.12
N ALA A 191 -108.81 33.13 -0.95
CA ALA A 191 -109.34 34.46 -1.24
C ALA A 191 -109.72 34.62 -2.72
N ASP A 192 -108.94 34.07 -3.65
CA ASP A 192 -109.24 34.03 -5.09
C ASP A 192 -110.50 33.22 -5.39
N LYS A 193 -110.70 32.06 -4.73
CA LYS A 193 -111.97 31.30 -4.81
C LYS A 193 -113.15 32.19 -4.36
N VAL A 194 -113.04 32.83 -3.20
CA VAL A 194 -114.08 33.70 -2.64
C VAL A 194 -114.38 34.89 -3.55
N LEU A 195 -113.37 35.53 -4.13
CA LEU A 195 -113.51 36.64 -5.09
C LEU A 195 -114.24 36.21 -6.36
N LYS A 196 -113.92 35.03 -6.91
CA LYS A 196 -114.65 34.46 -8.06
C LYS A 196 -116.12 34.23 -7.72
N LEU A 197 -116.40 33.71 -6.53
CA LEU A 197 -117.76 33.49 -6.01
C LEU A 197 -118.54 34.81 -5.83
N LEU A 198 -117.93 35.81 -5.20
CA LEU A 198 -118.48 37.16 -5.05
C LEU A 198 -118.80 37.80 -6.41
N ASN A 199 -117.94 37.62 -7.40
CA ASN A 199 -118.21 38.10 -8.76
C ASN A 199 -119.39 37.35 -9.40
N LYS A 200 -119.55 36.04 -9.21
CA LYS A 200 -120.74 35.28 -9.65
C LYS A 200 -122.02 35.80 -8.96
N ILE A 201 -121.97 36.02 -7.64
CA ILE A 201 -123.08 36.57 -6.85
C ILE A 201 -123.47 37.96 -7.37
N LYS A 202 -122.48 38.84 -7.56
CA LYS A 202 -122.68 40.18 -8.11
C LYS A 202 -123.29 40.14 -9.52
N GLN A 203 -122.81 39.26 -10.38
CA GLN A 203 -123.39 39.08 -11.72
C GLN A 203 -124.83 38.60 -11.67
N SER A 204 -125.15 37.59 -10.84
CA SER A 204 -126.53 37.11 -10.65
C SER A 204 -127.44 38.23 -10.11
N ALA A 205 -127.00 39.00 -9.12
CA ALA A 205 -127.75 40.14 -8.58
C ALA A 205 -127.96 41.26 -9.60
N VAL A 206 -126.97 41.56 -10.46
CA VAL A 206 -127.09 42.56 -11.53
C VAL A 206 -128.06 42.10 -12.62
N ILE A 207 -128.08 40.81 -12.95
CA ILE A 207 -128.94 40.27 -14.01
C ILE A 207 -130.38 40.09 -13.53
N ASN A 208 -130.58 39.57 -12.32
CA ASN A 208 -131.89 39.16 -11.81
C ASN A 208 -132.54 40.19 -10.86
N GLY A 209 -131.82 41.23 -10.44
CA GLY A 209 -132.29 42.26 -9.50
C GLY A 209 -132.39 41.80 -8.03
N PHE A 210 -132.42 40.49 -7.78
CA PHE A 210 -132.39 39.84 -6.47
C PHE A 210 -131.73 38.45 -6.58
N ILE A 211 -131.24 37.91 -5.46
CA ILE A 211 -130.68 36.54 -5.37
C ILE A 211 -131.76 35.65 -4.75
N SER A 212 -132.10 34.52 -5.39
CA SER A 212 -133.10 33.60 -4.85
C SER A 212 -132.53 32.71 -3.72
N ASP A 213 -133.39 32.24 -2.82
CA ASP A 213 -132.99 31.33 -1.72
C ASP A 213 -132.34 30.02 -2.22
N LYS A 214 -132.68 29.57 -3.43
CA LYS A 214 -132.02 28.42 -4.08
C LYS A 214 -130.60 28.75 -4.51
N GLU A 215 -130.39 29.89 -5.17
CA GLU A 215 -129.06 30.35 -5.58
C GLU A 215 -128.18 30.66 -4.37
N LEU A 216 -128.74 31.24 -3.32
CA LEU A 216 -128.04 31.51 -2.06
C LEU A 216 -127.52 30.21 -1.41
N LYS A 217 -128.35 29.16 -1.34
CA LYS A 217 -127.93 27.85 -0.83
C LYS A 217 -126.81 27.24 -1.67
N GLN A 218 -126.87 27.41 -2.99
CA GLN A 218 -125.86 26.88 -3.89
C GLN A 218 -124.52 27.63 -3.76
N PHE A 219 -124.55 28.96 -3.55
CA PHE A 219 -123.35 29.74 -3.24
C PHE A 219 -122.76 29.42 -1.86
N LEU A 220 -123.60 29.11 -0.87
CA LEU A 220 -123.14 28.69 0.46
C LEU A 220 -122.39 27.35 0.43
N ILE A 221 -122.84 26.40 -0.38
CA ILE A 221 -122.16 25.11 -0.54
C ILE A 221 -120.78 25.28 -1.21
N GLU A 222 -120.65 26.15 -2.22
CA GLU A 222 -119.35 26.42 -2.88
C GLU A 222 -118.31 27.13 -1.97
N ILE A 223 -118.71 27.63 -0.78
CA ILE A 223 -117.80 28.27 0.19
C ILE A 223 -117.12 27.25 1.12
N GLU A 224 -117.73 26.07 1.33
CA GLU A 224 -117.25 25.07 2.29
C GLU A 224 -116.24 24.05 1.68
N ASP A 225 -116.03 24.06 0.34
CA ASP A 225 -115.06 23.22 -0.43
C ASP A 225 -113.83 24.00 -0.96
#